data_AF-A0AAW0FWK2-F1
#
_entry.id   AF-A0AAW0FWK2-F1
#
_cell.length_a   1.000
_cell.length_b   1.000
_cell.length_c   1.000
_cell.angle_alpha   90.00
_cell.angle_beta   90.00
_cell.angle_gamma   90.00
#
_symmetry.space_group_name_H-M   'P 1'
#
loop_
_entity.id
_entity.type
_entity.pdbx_description
1 polymer ?
#
loop_
_entity_poly.entity_id
_entity_poly.type
_entity_poly.pdbx_seq_one_letter_code
_entity_poly.pdbx_strand_id
1 'polypeptide(L)'
;MAEPIVVVPETNQDDTGFTTHPEFSDADADVILVSKDNTQFFLYSVVLRITSGWFRVMFTLPQNPSEISAINKHRIQLDESADVLAAILQMVSGIGVPAIDTIEFAGTLLNAAEKYDMPGPPAIIRRIITQPPFIDKPLRVYALTVHWGWKEEMQTAISHCLSIDLCDPDVLAQLEGTNLSAVAFAPLVSLQRSRHILLQKKFNNSTDFVANSNPVCRVCSAANSHEAWNAFKSAYLSCTKPPLTESSLTIREIARPGVLDVLVATCTSCGSLLYNPAATIDLIVSIISELPKTFETQK
;
A
#
# COMPACT_ATOMS: atom_id res chain seq x y z
N MET A 1 47.00 -25.64 -3.76
CA MET A 1 46.13 -24.57 -3.25
C MET A 1 46.23 -23.45 -4.27
N ALA A 2 45.23 -23.30 -5.13
CA ALA A 2 45.17 -22.26 -6.15
C ALA A 2 44.14 -21.23 -5.68
N GLU A 3 44.54 -19.96 -5.62
CA GLU A 3 43.66 -18.85 -5.24
C GLU A 3 42.59 -18.63 -6.33
N PRO A 4 41.35 -18.26 -5.95
CA PRO A 4 40.31 -17.97 -6.91
C PRO A 4 40.54 -16.59 -7.53
N ILE A 5 40.56 -16.54 -8.86
CA ILE A 5 40.56 -15.31 -9.65
C ILE A 5 39.23 -14.61 -9.44
N VAL A 6 39.26 -13.49 -8.73
CA VAL A 6 38.13 -12.57 -8.62
C VAL A 6 38.02 -11.85 -9.96
N VAL A 7 37.06 -12.26 -10.79
CA VAL A 7 36.67 -11.54 -12.00
C VAL A 7 35.85 -10.33 -11.56
N VAL A 8 36.49 -9.17 -11.55
CA VAL A 8 35.82 -7.87 -11.41
C VAL A 8 35.12 -7.60 -12.75
N PRO A 9 33.85 -7.15 -12.78
CA PRO A 9 33.21 -6.81 -14.06
C PRO A 9 33.87 -5.56 -14.62
N GLU A 10 34.54 -5.71 -15.76
CA GLU A 10 35.08 -4.58 -16.53
C GLU A 10 33.90 -3.79 -17.11
N THR A 11 33.71 -2.56 -16.63
CA THR A 11 32.84 -1.57 -17.26
C THR A 11 33.50 -1.15 -18.58
N ASN A 12 33.02 -1.69 -19.70
CA ASN A 12 33.40 -1.25 -21.04
C ASN A 12 32.88 0.18 -21.28
N GLN A 13 33.71 1.17 -20.96
CA GLN A 13 33.52 2.56 -21.38
C GLN A 13 34.08 2.70 -22.80
N ASP A 14 33.22 3.01 -23.77
CA ASP A 14 33.66 3.45 -25.09
C ASP A 14 34.27 4.86 -24.99
N ASP A 15 35.21 5.19 -25.89
CA ASP A 15 35.90 6.50 -26.05
C ASP A 15 34.96 7.73 -26.23
N THR A 16 33.65 7.51 -26.17
CA THR A 16 32.57 8.47 -26.34
C THR A 16 31.88 8.86 -25.03
N GLY A 17 32.30 8.30 -23.89
CA GLY A 17 31.76 8.63 -22.56
C GLY A 17 30.44 7.94 -22.22
N PHE A 18 30.02 6.95 -23.01
CA PHE A 18 28.84 6.13 -22.75
C PHE A 18 29.24 4.82 -22.06
N THR A 19 28.34 4.30 -21.21
CA THR A 19 28.47 2.97 -20.59
C THR A 19 27.39 2.05 -21.15
N THR A 20 27.73 0.83 -21.59
CA THR A 20 26.71 -0.12 -22.07
C THR A 20 26.13 -0.93 -20.92
N HIS A 21 24.80 -1.06 -20.85
CA HIS A 21 24.14 -1.88 -19.83
C HIS A 21 24.36 -3.38 -20.10
N PRO A 22 24.77 -4.18 -19.09
CA PRO A 22 25.20 -5.57 -19.30
C PRO A 22 24.09 -6.50 -19.82
N GLU A 23 22.84 -6.27 -19.45
CA GLU A 23 21.70 -7.08 -19.93
C GLU A 23 21.16 -6.64 -21.30
N PHE A 24 21.56 -5.46 -21.78
CA PHE A 24 21.10 -4.87 -23.03
C PHE A 24 22.31 -4.48 -23.88
N SER A 25 23.14 -5.46 -24.22
CA SER A 25 24.40 -5.29 -24.96
C SER A 25 24.48 -6.14 -26.23
N ASP A 26 23.34 -6.58 -26.77
CA ASP A 26 23.30 -7.41 -27.97
C ASP A 26 23.77 -6.64 -29.20
N ALA A 27 24.80 -7.15 -29.87
CA ALA A 27 25.39 -6.55 -31.06
C ALA A 27 24.43 -6.57 -32.26
N ASP A 28 23.44 -7.48 -32.30
CA ASP A 28 22.47 -7.61 -33.38
C ASP A 28 21.25 -6.68 -33.22
N ALA A 29 21.13 -6.00 -32.07
CA ALA A 29 20.09 -5.01 -31.84
C ALA A 29 20.17 -3.84 -32.84
N ASP A 30 19.03 -3.39 -33.35
CA ASP A 30 18.89 -2.32 -34.35
C ASP A 30 18.62 -0.92 -33.75
N VAL A 31 18.34 -0.84 -32.45
CA VAL A 31 18.08 0.40 -31.71
C VAL A 31 19.01 0.53 -30.50
N ILE A 32 19.50 1.75 -30.26
CA ILE A 32 20.22 2.11 -29.03
C ILE A 32 19.40 3.16 -28.29
N LEU A 33 18.83 2.81 -27.14
CA LEU A 33 18.28 3.80 -26.21
C LEU A 33 19.40 4.33 -25.32
N VAL A 34 19.41 5.63 -25.06
CA VAL A 34 20.40 6.28 -24.20
C VAL A 34 19.67 6.97 -23.06
N SER A 35 20.00 6.58 -21.84
CA SER A 35 19.47 7.21 -20.63
C SER A 35 20.06 8.60 -20.39
N LYS A 36 19.47 9.34 -19.47
CA LYS A 36 19.94 10.67 -19.02
C LYS A 36 21.36 10.67 -18.47
N ASP A 37 21.79 9.57 -17.87
CA ASP A 37 23.13 9.34 -17.31
C ASP A 37 24.08 8.65 -18.32
N ASN A 38 23.78 8.73 -19.62
CA ASN A 38 24.63 8.24 -20.72
C ASN A 38 24.88 6.72 -20.69
N THR A 39 23.92 5.94 -20.18
CA THR A 39 23.93 4.49 -20.30
C THR A 39 23.19 4.05 -21.56
N GLN A 40 23.80 3.16 -22.33
CA GLN A 40 23.27 2.62 -23.58
C GLN A 40 22.58 1.28 -23.36
N PHE A 41 21.41 1.16 -23.97
CA PHE A 41 20.59 -0.04 -23.99
C PHE A 41 20.36 -0.46 -25.43
N PHE A 42 20.91 -1.60 -25.80
CA PHE A 42 20.78 -2.21 -27.13
C PHE A 42 19.52 -3.09 -27.14
N LEU A 43 18.51 -2.68 -27.93
CA LEU A 43 17.24 -3.39 -28.05
C LEU A 43 16.80 -3.55 -29.50
N TYR A 44 15.93 -4.52 -29.71
CA TYR A 44 15.26 -4.73 -30.98
C TYR A 44 14.04 -3.82 -31.11
N SER A 45 13.94 -3.07 -32.21
CA SER A 45 12.81 -2.19 -32.53
C SER A 45 11.46 -2.90 -32.46
N VAL A 46 11.42 -4.20 -32.81
CA VAL A 46 10.21 -5.03 -32.73
C VAL A 46 9.67 -5.15 -31.31
N VAL A 47 10.55 -5.30 -30.29
CA VAL A 47 10.15 -5.37 -28.89
C VAL A 47 9.49 -4.06 -28.48
N LEU A 48 10.16 -2.93 -28.75
CA LEU A 48 9.66 -1.59 -28.41
C LEU A 48 8.33 -1.27 -29.12
N ARG A 49 8.17 -1.65 -30.40
CA ARG A 49 6.91 -1.44 -31.16
C ARG A 49 5.72 -2.24 -30.62
N ILE A 50 5.98 -3.46 -30.14
CA ILE A 50 4.93 -4.33 -29.61
C ILE A 50 4.50 -3.84 -28.23
N THR A 51 5.45 -3.40 -27.41
CA THR A 51 5.22 -3.13 -25.99
C THR A 51 4.95 -1.66 -25.65
N SER A 52 5.22 -0.75 -26.58
CA SER A 52 4.98 0.69 -26.43
C SER A 52 4.25 1.27 -27.63
N GLY A 53 3.14 1.96 -27.36
CA GLY A 53 2.45 2.73 -28.40
C GLY A 53 3.23 3.97 -28.84
N TRP A 54 3.97 4.59 -27.93
CA TRP A 54 4.84 5.73 -28.24
C TRP A 54 5.93 5.35 -29.25
N PHE A 55 6.69 4.28 -28.97
CA PHE A 55 7.73 3.80 -29.89
C PHE A 55 7.12 3.31 -31.21
N ARG A 56 5.96 2.64 -31.16
CA ARG A 56 5.25 2.21 -32.37
C ARG A 56 4.95 3.37 -33.31
N VAL A 57 4.50 4.51 -32.79
CA VAL A 57 4.26 5.71 -33.60
C VAL A 57 5.58 6.36 -34.02
N MET A 58 6.52 6.52 -33.10
CA MET A 58 7.81 7.17 -33.36
C MET A 58 8.56 6.50 -34.52
N PHE A 59 8.60 5.16 -34.58
CA PHE A 59 9.27 4.44 -35.68
C PHE A 59 8.57 4.55 -37.04
N THR A 60 7.34 5.08 -37.11
CA THR A 60 6.64 5.33 -38.40
C THR A 60 6.94 6.71 -38.98
N LEU A 61 7.55 7.61 -38.20
CA LEU A 61 7.82 8.97 -38.62
C LEU A 61 8.97 9.00 -39.66
N PRO A 62 8.92 9.90 -40.66
CA PRO A 62 10.00 10.05 -41.63
C PRO A 62 11.30 10.44 -40.90
N GLN A 63 12.33 9.61 -41.02
CA GLN A 63 13.65 9.92 -40.49
C GLN A 63 14.46 10.70 -41.52
N ASN A 64 15.31 11.63 -41.05
CA ASN A 64 16.24 12.31 -41.95
C ASN A 64 17.25 11.30 -42.52
N PRO A 65 17.39 11.19 -43.85
CA PRO A 65 18.33 10.26 -44.46
C PRO A 65 19.80 10.47 -44.02
N SER A 66 20.11 11.69 -43.56
CA SER A 66 21.42 12.09 -43.03
C SER A 66 21.81 11.38 -41.72
N GLU A 67 20.82 10.87 -40.96
CA GLU A 67 21.02 10.24 -39.66
C GLU A 67 21.13 8.71 -39.77
N ILE A 68 20.61 8.12 -40.85
CA ILE A 68 20.62 6.68 -41.10
C ILE A 68 21.82 6.34 -42.00
N SER A 69 22.99 6.17 -41.39
CA SER A 69 24.08 5.43 -42.04
C SER A 69 24.04 3.97 -41.56
N ALA A 70 24.42 3.01 -42.41
CA ALA A 70 24.48 1.59 -42.06
C ALA A 70 25.40 1.25 -40.86
N ILE A 71 26.19 2.24 -40.40
CA ILE A 71 27.14 2.15 -39.28
C ILE A 71 26.52 2.69 -37.98
N ASN A 72 25.51 3.57 -38.07
CA ASN A 72 24.89 4.22 -36.92
C ASN A 72 23.51 3.58 -36.66
N LYS A 73 23.47 2.64 -35.71
CA LYS A 73 22.21 2.16 -35.12
C LYS A 73 21.34 3.35 -34.69
N HIS A 74 20.02 3.22 -34.80
CA HIS A 74 19.11 4.32 -34.49
C HIS A 74 19.19 4.65 -32.99
N ARG A 75 19.85 5.75 -32.67
CA ARG A 75 20.13 6.18 -31.29
C ARG A 75 19.05 7.15 -30.81
N ILE A 76 18.44 6.86 -29.68
CA ILE A 76 17.35 7.66 -29.11
C ILE A 76 17.75 8.09 -27.69
N GLN A 77 17.86 9.40 -27.46
CA GLN A 77 18.09 9.96 -26.14
C GLN A 77 16.77 10.07 -25.37
N LEU A 78 16.76 9.58 -24.13
CA LEU A 78 15.61 9.60 -23.23
C LEU A 78 15.93 10.41 -21.95
N ASP A 79 14.88 10.83 -21.23
CA ASP A 79 15.01 11.71 -20.06
C ASP A 79 15.17 10.94 -18.74
N GLU A 80 14.94 9.63 -18.76
CA GLU A 80 14.98 8.77 -17.60
C GLU A 80 16.41 8.30 -17.31
N SER A 81 16.72 8.10 -16.04
CA SER A 81 17.98 7.53 -15.58
C SER A 81 18.09 6.05 -15.95
N ALA A 82 19.32 5.51 -15.93
CA ALA A 82 19.58 4.13 -16.32
C ALA A 82 18.80 3.10 -15.51
N ASP A 83 18.60 3.33 -14.21
CA ASP A 83 17.85 2.45 -13.30
C ASP A 83 16.37 2.33 -13.70
N VAL A 84 15.72 3.46 -14.03
CA VAL A 84 14.32 3.51 -14.48
C VAL A 84 14.16 2.81 -15.83
N LEU A 85 15.05 3.11 -16.79
CA LEU A 85 15.02 2.46 -18.09
C LEU A 85 15.30 0.96 -17.98
N ALA A 86 16.33 0.55 -17.25
CA ALA A 86 16.66 -0.86 -17.04
C ALA A 86 15.45 -1.62 -16.51
N ALA A 87 14.80 -1.11 -15.46
CA ALA A 87 13.65 -1.75 -14.85
C ALA A 87 12.44 -1.88 -15.81
N ILE A 88 12.10 -0.81 -16.55
CA ILE A 88 11.00 -0.86 -17.51
C ILE A 88 11.32 -1.78 -18.69
N LEU A 89 12.55 -1.70 -19.22
CA LEU A 89 13.01 -2.50 -20.35
C LEU A 89 13.09 -3.98 -20.00
N GLN A 90 13.48 -4.35 -18.77
CA GLN A 90 13.42 -5.73 -18.28
C GLN A 90 12.00 -6.30 -18.33
N MET A 91 11.01 -5.51 -17.86
CA MET A 91 9.60 -5.90 -17.86
C MET A 91 9.07 -6.10 -19.28
N VAL A 92 9.35 -5.17 -20.20
CA VAL A 92 8.81 -5.26 -21.57
C VAL A 92 9.57 -6.24 -22.46
N SER A 93 10.83 -6.53 -22.16
CA SER A 93 11.64 -7.51 -22.91
C SER A 93 11.44 -8.95 -22.43
N GLY A 94 10.65 -9.16 -21.36
CA GLY A 94 10.41 -10.49 -20.80
C GLY A 94 11.64 -11.11 -20.13
N ILE A 95 12.64 -10.30 -19.77
CA ILE A 95 13.86 -10.75 -19.09
C ILE A 95 13.55 -11.12 -17.64
N GLY A 96 12.70 -10.33 -16.98
CA GLY A 96 12.30 -10.58 -15.60
C GLY A 96 11.50 -9.45 -14.98
N VAL A 97 11.24 -9.60 -13.68
CA VAL A 97 10.66 -8.54 -12.84
C VAL A 97 11.82 -7.82 -12.14
N PRO A 98 11.96 -6.50 -12.31
CA PRO A 98 13.04 -5.75 -11.68
C PRO A 98 12.88 -5.73 -10.16
N ALA A 99 14.00 -5.47 -9.46
CA ALA A 99 13.95 -5.09 -8.06
C ALA A 99 13.23 -3.73 -7.94
N ILE A 100 12.11 -3.72 -7.24
CA ILE A 100 11.40 -2.51 -6.85
C ILE A 100 11.42 -2.49 -5.33
N ASP A 101 12.15 -1.54 -4.74
CA ASP A 101 12.38 -1.51 -3.29
C ASP A 101 11.52 -0.48 -2.57
N THR A 102 11.00 0.52 -3.29
CA THR A 102 10.25 1.65 -2.72
C THR A 102 9.01 2.01 -3.54
N ILE A 103 7.97 2.53 -2.87
CA ILE A 103 6.75 3.01 -3.55
C ILE A 103 7.08 4.19 -4.46
N GLU A 104 8.06 5.01 -4.06
CA GLU A 104 8.48 6.18 -4.83
C GLU A 104 9.09 5.73 -6.16
N PHE A 105 9.96 4.71 -6.13
CA PHE A 105 10.50 4.14 -7.36
C PHE A 105 9.41 3.49 -8.21
N ALA A 106 8.47 2.76 -7.61
CA ALA A 106 7.30 2.24 -8.32
C ALA A 106 6.50 3.34 -9.03
N GLY A 107 6.30 4.49 -8.36
CA GLY A 107 5.68 5.69 -8.94
C GLY A 107 6.47 6.27 -10.11
N THR A 108 7.80 6.33 -10.02
CA THR A 108 8.66 6.77 -11.12
C THR A 108 8.56 5.85 -12.35
N LEU A 109 8.58 4.53 -12.12
CA LEU A 109 8.42 3.54 -13.21
C LEU A 109 7.05 3.66 -13.87
N LEU A 110 6.02 3.87 -13.06
CA LEU A 110 4.65 4.08 -13.52
C LEU A 110 4.53 5.33 -14.42
N ASN A 111 5.09 6.46 -14.00
CA ASN A 111 5.10 7.69 -14.80
C ASN A 111 5.84 7.51 -16.13
N ALA A 112 6.98 6.82 -16.13
CA ALA A 112 7.73 6.52 -17.35
C ALA A 112 6.96 5.54 -18.26
N ALA A 113 6.26 4.56 -17.69
CA ALA A 113 5.41 3.66 -18.46
C ALA A 113 4.22 4.39 -19.10
N GLU A 114 3.61 5.36 -18.42
CA GLU A 114 2.58 6.23 -19.01
C GLU A 114 3.17 7.09 -20.14
N LYS A 115 4.32 7.74 -19.90
CA LYS A 115 5.01 8.58 -20.90
C LYS A 115 5.29 7.83 -22.20
N TYR A 116 5.74 6.57 -22.08
CA TYR A 116 6.03 5.73 -23.23
C TYR A 116 4.87 4.86 -23.69
N ASP A 117 3.65 5.06 -23.17
CA ASP A 117 2.45 4.28 -23.52
C ASP A 117 2.72 2.76 -23.48
N MET A 118 3.27 2.30 -22.35
CA MET A 118 3.63 0.90 -22.08
C MET A 118 2.64 0.28 -21.10
N PRO A 119 1.66 -0.54 -21.54
CA PRO A 119 0.64 -1.11 -20.66
C PRO A 119 1.15 -2.27 -19.78
N GLY A 120 2.28 -2.89 -20.13
CA GLY A 120 2.87 -4.02 -19.39
C GLY A 120 3.36 -3.65 -17.98
N PRO A 121 4.30 -2.69 -17.84
CA PRO A 121 4.84 -2.29 -16.55
C PRO A 121 3.78 -1.92 -15.49
N PRO A 122 2.72 -1.12 -15.81
CA PRO A 122 1.68 -0.82 -14.84
C PRO A 122 0.95 -2.06 -14.32
N ALA A 123 0.69 -3.06 -15.17
CA ALA A 123 0.05 -4.30 -14.75
C ALA A 123 0.93 -5.13 -13.79
N ILE A 124 2.25 -5.15 -14.04
CA ILE A 124 3.22 -5.84 -13.18
C ILE A 124 3.35 -5.12 -11.82
N ILE A 125 3.55 -3.79 -11.85
CA ILE A 125 3.71 -2.98 -10.63
C ILE A 125 2.46 -3.04 -9.76
N ARG A 126 1.26 -2.98 -10.36
CA ARG A 126 -0.03 -3.14 -9.67
C ARG A 126 -0.06 -4.42 -8.84
N ARG A 127 0.49 -5.53 -9.36
CA ARG A 127 0.55 -6.80 -8.62
C ARG A 127 1.54 -6.75 -7.46
N ILE A 128 2.69 -6.09 -7.65
CA ILE A 128 3.77 -6.01 -6.66
C ILE A 128 3.37 -5.16 -5.46
N ILE A 129 2.82 -3.96 -5.67
CA ILE A 129 2.55 -3.00 -4.58
C ILE A 129 1.47 -3.48 -3.60
N THR A 130 0.69 -4.49 -3.97
CA THR A 130 -0.36 -5.09 -3.12
C THR A 130 0.17 -6.18 -2.18
N GLN A 131 1.46 -6.49 -2.25
CA GLN A 131 2.11 -7.52 -1.44
C GLN A 131 3.08 -6.89 -0.42
N PRO A 132 3.42 -7.59 0.68
CA PRO A 132 4.52 -7.17 1.54
C PRO A 132 5.85 -7.07 0.76
N PRO A 133 6.73 -6.12 1.10
CA PRO A 133 6.62 -5.15 2.19
C PRO A 133 5.84 -3.87 1.84
N PHE A 134 5.34 -3.74 0.62
CA PHE A 134 4.67 -2.51 0.16
C PHE A 134 3.36 -2.25 0.88
N ILE A 135 2.52 -3.29 1.00
CA ILE A 135 1.21 -3.17 1.64
C ILE A 135 1.31 -2.85 3.14
N ASP A 136 2.49 -3.02 3.75
CA ASP A 136 2.76 -2.62 5.14
C ASP A 136 2.89 -1.09 5.28
N LYS A 137 3.01 -0.35 4.16
CA LYS A 137 2.89 1.11 4.06
C LYS A 137 1.60 1.49 3.32
N PRO A 138 0.42 1.15 3.87
CA PRO A 138 -0.82 1.10 3.10
C PRO A 138 -1.32 2.47 2.65
N LEU A 139 -0.96 3.56 3.35
CA LEU A 139 -1.33 4.91 2.92
C LEU A 139 -0.64 5.34 1.62
N ARG A 140 0.62 4.95 1.43
CA ARG A 140 1.36 5.23 0.19
C ARG A 140 0.83 4.40 -0.97
N VAL A 141 0.54 3.12 -0.72
CA VAL A 141 -0.13 2.24 -1.69
C VAL A 141 -1.51 2.81 -2.06
N TYR A 142 -2.29 3.23 -1.07
CA TYR A 142 -3.58 3.87 -1.28
C TYR A 142 -3.46 5.09 -2.19
N ALA A 143 -2.54 6.02 -1.89
CA ALA A 143 -2.34 7.21 -2.70
C ALA A 143 -2.00 6.86 -4.16
N LEU A 144 -1.12 5.87 -4.38
CA LEU A 144 -0.74 5.42 -5.71
C LEU A 144 -1.92 4.79 -6.46
N THR A 145 -2.68 3.91 -5.80
CA THR A 145 -3.85 3.24 -6.41
C THR A 145 -4.98 4.22 -6.77
N VAL A 146 -5.16 5.29 -5.99
CA VAL A 146 -6.13 6.34 -6.31
C VAL A 146 -5.65 7.14 -7.53
N HIS A 147 -4.38 7.52 -7.56
CA HIS A 147 -3.80 8.26 -8.69
C HIS A 147 -3.97 7.51 -10.02
N TRP A 148 -3.76 6.18 -9.99
CA TRP A 148 -3.87 5.30 -11.16
C TRP A 148 -5.28 4.74 -11.41
N GLY A 149 -6.27 5.09 -10.57
CA GLY A 149 -7.65 4.62 -10.73
C GLY A 149 -7.84 3.11 -10.51
N TRP A 150 -6.92 2.44 -9.81
CA TRP A 150 -6.95 1.00 -9.55
C TRP A 150 -7.89 0.65 -8.39
N LYS A 151 -9.18 0.53 -8.71
CA LYS A 151 -10.25 0.44 -7.71
C LYS A 151 -10.15 -0.76 -6.76
N GLU A 152 -9.77 -1.93 -7.26
CA GLU A 152 -9.70 -3.16 -6.45
C GLU A 152 -8.53 -3.11 -5.44
N GLU A 153 -7.37 -2.63 -5.90
CA GLU A 153 -6.17 -2.45 -5.07
C GLU A 153 -6.34 -1.31 -4.10
N MET A 154 -7.06 -0.26 -4.50
CA MET A 154 -7.47 0.81 -3.60
C MET A 154 -8.29 0.28 -2.44
N GLN A 155 -9.28 -0.59 -2.69
CA GLN A 155 -10.06 -1.22 -1.60
C GLN A 155 -9.17 -2.09 -0.70
N THR A 156 -8.23 -2.83 -1.30
CA THR A 156 -7.26 -3.62 -0.54
C THR A 156 -6.43 -2.71 0.36
N ALA A 157 -5.83 -1.65 -0.17
CA ALA A 157 -5.04 -0.68 0.59
C ALA A 157 -5.86 0.02 1.69
N ILE A 158 -7.11 0.40 1.40
CA ILE A 158 -8.03 0.98 2.39
C ILE A 158 -8.19 0.06 3.59
N SER A 159 -8.40 -1.25 3.36
CA SER A 159 -8.63 -2.20 4.47
C SER A 159 -7.44 -2.27 5.44
N HIS A 160 -6.22 -2.04 4.94
CA HIS A 160 -5.00 -1.93 5.74
C HIS A 160 -4.81 -0.55 6.39
N CYS A 161 -5.48 0.50 5.90
CA CYS A 161 -5.44 1.84 6.50
C CYS A 161 -6.43 2.02 7.66
N LEU A 162 -7.34 1.08 7.91
CA LEU A 162 -8.47 1.29 8.83
C LEU A 162 -8.06 1.48 10.29
N SER A 163 -6.92 0.93 10.72
CA SER A 163 -6.38 1.11 12.07
C SER A 163 -5.42 2.30 12.20
N ILE A 164 -5.15 3.02 11.11
CA ILE A 164 -4.23 4.16 11.10
C ILE A 164 -4.93 5.43 11.57
N ASP A 165 -4.37 6.06 12.59
CA ASP A 165 -4.81 7.37 13.07
C ASP A 165 -4.39 8.46 12.07
N LEU A 166 -5.34 8.93 11.27
CA LEU A 166 -5.11 9.99 10.28
C LEU A 166 -4.89 11.37 10.90
N CYS A 167 -5.07 11.51 12.22
CA CYS A 167 -4.77 12.74 12.95
C CYS A 167 -3.37 12.75 13.57
N ASP A 168 -2.63 11.63 13.48
CA ASP A 168 -1.27 11.53 14.00
C ASP A 168 -0.30 12.36 13.12
N PRO A 169 0.44 13.33 13.69
CA PRO A 169 1.38 14.15 12.94
C PRO A 169 2.43 13.34 12.16
N ASP A 170 2.89 12.21 12.70
CA ASP A 170 3.90 11.37 12.06
C ASP A 170 3.31 10.64 10.84
N VAL A 171 2.02 10.28 10.90
CA VAL A 171 1.28 9.69 9.77
C VAL A 171 1.06 10.74 8.69
N LEU A 172 0.67 11.96 9.08
CA LEU A 172 0.49 13.08 8.15
C LEU A 172 1.79 13.42 7.42
N ALA A 173 2.93 13.39 8.12
CA ALA A 173 4.25 13.59 7.51
C ALA A 173 4.57 12.53 6.44
N GLN A 174 4.12 11.28 6.59
CA GLN A 174 4.31 10.23 5.56
C GLN A 174 3.50 10.46 4.28
N LEU A 175 2.43 11.25 4.38
CA LEU A 175 1.59 11.67 3.26
C LEU A 175 2.18 12.89 2.53
N GLU A 176 3.12 13.62 3.14
CA GLU A 176 3.83 14.69 2.47
C GLU A 176 4.55 14.15 1.23
N GLY A 177 4.34 14.81 0.09
CA GLY A 177 4.86 14.37 -1.21
C GLY A 177 3.99 13.32 -1.93
N THR A 178 2.92 12.81 -1.31
CA THR A 178 1.89 12.08 -2.06
C THR A 178 1.01 13.10 -2.81
N ASN A 179 0.79 12.89 -4.12
CA ASN A 179 -0.10 13.74 -4.94
C ASN A 179 -1.60 13.49 -4.65
N LEU A 180 -1.94 13.16 -3.40
CA LEU A 180 -3.29 12.77 -3.02
C LEU A 180 -4.12 14.00 -2.62
N SER A 181 -5.23 14.23 -3.32
CA SER A 181 -6.12 15.35 -3.00
C SER A 181 -6.91 15.09 -1.70
N ALA A 182 -7.36 16.15 -1.03
CA ALA A 182 -8.24 16.01 0.14
C ALA A 182 -9.54 15.24 -0.18
N VAL A 183 -10.07 15.39 -1.40
CA VAL A 183 -11.26 14.67 -1.86
C VAL A 183 -10.96 13.18 -2.04
N ALA A 184 -9.76 12.84 -2.49
CA ALA A 184 -9.34 11.45 -2.65
C ALA A 184 -9.29 10.70 -1.32
N PHE A 185 -9.11 11.37 -0.16
CA PHE A 185 -9.21 10.77 1.17
C PHE A 185 -10.63 10.54 1.68
N ALA A 186 -11.62 11.20 1.07
CA ALA A 186 -13.00 11.18 1.54
C ALA A 186 -13.58 9.76 1.72
N PRO A 187 -13.29 8.78 0.85
CA PRO A 187 -13.63 7.39 1.12
C PRO A 187 -13.03 6.98 2.46
N LEU A 188 -11.72 6.83 2.59
CA LEU A 188 -11.05 6.31 3.80
C LEU A 188 -11.60 6.92 5.10
N VAL A 189 -11.72 8.25 5.15
CA VAL A 189 -12.26 8.98 6.29
C VAL A 189 -13.73 8.61 6.57
N SER A 190 -14.56 8.52 5.53
CA SER A 190 -15.97 8.12 5.65
C SER A 190 -16.13 6.70 6.21
N LEU A 191 -15.26 5.74 5.84
CA LEU A 191 -15.31 4.38 6.39
C LEU A 191 -14.83 4.31 7.82
N GLN A 192 -13.72 4.99 8.16
CA GLN A 192 -13.28 5.08 9.56
C GLN A 192 -14.39 5.67 10.46
N ARG A 193 -15.05 6.74 9.99
CA ARG A 193 -16.19 7.35 10.68
C ARG A 193 -17.38 6.39 10.79
N SER A 194 -17.76 5.73 9.70
CA SER A 194 -18.88 4.77 9.68
C SER A 194 -18.63 3.59 10.63
N ARG A 195 -17.40 3.07 10.65
CA ARG A 195 -16.94 2.04 11.60
C ARG A 195 -17.09 2.51 13.04
N HIS A 196 -16.66 3.73 13.35
CA HIS A 196 -16.77 4.31 14.69
C HIS A 196 -18.23 4.46 15.14
N ILE A 197 -19.11 4.95 14.26
CA ILE A 197 -20.55 5.08 14.54
C ILE A 197 -21.19 3.71 14.80
N LEU A 198 -20.88 2.71 13.97
CA LEU A 198 -21.42 1.34 14.14
C LEU A 198 -20.92 0.68 15.42
N LEU A 199 -19.63 0.85 15.74
CA LEU A 199 -19.04 0.40 16.99
C LEU A 199 -19.76 1.02 18.19
N GLN A 200 -19.97 2.34 18.17
CA GLN A 200 -20.73 3.06 19.20
C GLN A 200 -22.14 2.51 19.36
N LYS A 201 -22.84 2.23 18.25
CA LYS A 201 -24.19 1.65 18.27
C LYS A 201 -24.19 0.26 18.93
N LYS A 202 -23.24 -0.61 18.56
CA LYS A 202 -23.11 -1.97 19.11
C LYS A 202 -22.75 -1.95 20.60
N PHE A 203 -21.82 -1.09 21.02
CA PHE A 203 -21.42 -0.98 22.42
C PHE A 203 -22.52 -0.43 23.34
N ASN A 204 -23.45 0.36 22.81
CA ASN A 204 -24.60 0.89 23.56
C ASN A 204 -25.85 0.00 23.46
N ASN A 205 -25.79 -1.11 22.71
CA ASN A 205 -26.91 -2.02 22.58
C ASN A 205 -27.11 -2.83 23.88
N SER A 206 -28.33 -2.84 24.41
CA SER A 206 -28.70 -3.57 25.62
C SER A 206 -28.89 -5.07 25.41
N THR A 207 -29.13 -5.52 24.17
CA THR A 207 -29.17 -6.96 23.84
C THR A 207 -27.78 -7.56 23.84
N ASP A 208 -26.78 -6.80 23.38
CA ASP A 208 -25.40 -7.26 23.25
C ASP A 208 -24.70 -7.19 24.61
N PHE A 209 -24.83 -6.05 25.30
CA PHE A 209 -24.27 -5.85 26.64
C PHE A 209 -25.38 -5.58 27.67
N VAL A 210 -25.66 -6.58 28.51
CA VAL A 210 -26.61 -6.47 29.63
C VAL A 210 -26.25 -5.32 30.58
N ALA A 211 -24.98 -4.95 30.64
CA ALA A 211 -24.48 -3.79 31.39
C ALA A 211 -25.07 -2.43 30.96
N ASN A 212 -25.72 -2.36 29.79
CA ASN A 212 -26.50 -1.20 29.32
C ASN A 212 -27.95 -1.22 29.80
N SER A 213 -28.37 -2.27 30.50
CA SER A 213 -29.71 -2.46 31.06
C SER A 213 -29.66 -2.55 32.59
N ASN A 214 -30.77 -2.95 33.22
CA ASN A 214 -31.02 -2.80 34.65
C ASN A 214 -29.89 -3.39 35.52
N PRO A 215 -29.30 -2.63 36.45
CA PRO A 215 -27.98 -2.95 36.98
C PRO A 215 -28.08 -3.80 38.25
N VAL A 216 -28.58 -5.03 38.13
CA VAL A 216 -28.68 -5.97 39.25
C VAL A 216 -27.61 -7.05 39.17
N CYS A 217 -27.10 -7.48 40.32
CA CYS A 217 -26.18 -8.61 40.38
C CYS A 217 -26.90 -9.90 39.97
N ARG A 218 -26.30 -10.70 39.08
CA ARG A 218 -26.87 -11.98 38.64
C ARG A 218 -26.92 -13.05 39.75
N VAL A 219 -26.13 -12.87 40.82
CA VAL A 219 -26.01 -13.84 41.92
C VAL A 219 -26.94 -13.49 43.08
N CYS A 220 -26.94 -12.23 43.54
CA CYS A 220 -27.67 -11.81 44.74
C CYS A 220 -28.81 -10.82 44.47
N SER A 221 -29.03 -10.41 43.21
CA SER A 221 -30.07 -9.46 42.79
C SER A 221 -29.98 -8.05 43.40
N ALA A 222 -28.93 -7.74 44.16
CA ALA A 222 -28.70 -6.40 44.69
C ALA A 222 -28.50 -5.39 43.54
N ALA A 223 -28.98 -4.17 43.73
CA ALA A 223 -28.66 -3.06 42.84
C ALA A 223 -27.15 -2.79 42.88
N ASN A 224 -26.54 -2.67 41.70
CA ASN A 224 -25.12 -2.40 41.52
C ASN A 224 -24.94 -1.19 40.59
N SER A 225 -23.78 -0.55 40.68
CA SER A 225 -23.39 0.47 39.71
C SER A 225 -22.55 -0.18 38.61
N HIS A 226 -22.90 0.04 37.34
CA HIS A 226 -22.08 -0.36 36.19
C HIS A 226 -21.07 0.74 35.80
N GLU A 227 -20.48 1.40 36.80
CA GLU A 227 -19.53 2.51 36.61
C GLU A 227 -18.31 2.09 35.79
N ALA A 228 -17.69 0.94 36.10
CA ALA A 228 -16.55 0.42 35.35
C ALA A 228 -16.89 0.23 33.85
N TRP A 229 -18.08 -0.29 33.54
CA TRP A 229 -18.55 -0.44 32.16
C TRP A 229 -18.77 0.91 31.47
N ASN A 230 -19.38 1.87 32.16
CA ASN A 230 -19.60 3.20 31.60
C ASN A 230 -18.29 3.97 31.38
N ALA A 231 -17.34 3.86 32.31
CA ALA A 231 -16.01 4.42 32.20
C ALA A 231 -15.25 3.79 31.02
N PHE A 232 -15.27 2.47 30.89
CA PHE A 232 -14.68 1.76 29.75
C PHE A 232 -15.30 2.21 28.42
N LYS A 233 -16.64 2.18 28.29
CA LYS A 233 -17.33 2.64 27.08
C LYS A 233 -16.94 4.07 26.75
N SER A 234 -16.93 4.96 27.74
CA SER A 234 -16.56 6.36 27.54
C SER A 234 -15.11 6.46 27.04
N ALA A 235 -14.16 5.79 27.67
CA ALA A 235 -12.75 5.80 27.27
C ALA A 235 -12.53 5.22 25.87
N TYR A 236 -13.21 4.12 25.54
CA TYR A 236 -13.07 3.44 24.25
C TYR A 236 -13.72 4.23 23.10
N LEU A 237 -14.90 4.81 23.34
CA LEU A 237 -15.66 5.56 22.33
C LEU A 237 -15.24 7.03 22.20
N SER A 238 -14.65 7.63 23.23
CA SER A 238 -14.08 9.00 23.13
C SER A 238 -12.67 9.02 22.53
N CYS A 239 -12.08 7.84 22.28
CA CYS A 239 -10.78 7.75 21.66
C CYS A 239 -10.84 8.36 20.25
N THR A 240 -9.92 9.29 19.96
CA THR A 240 -9.76 9.87 18.62
C THR A 240 -9.20 8.86 17.61
N LYS A 241 -8.64 7.75 18.11
CA LYS A 241 -8.08 6.69 17.30
C LYS A 241 -9.19 5.89 16.61
N PRO A 242 -8.97 5.42 15.39
CA PRO A 242 -9.94 4.59 14.70
C PRO A 242 -10.18 3.26 15.44
N PRO A 243 -11.35 2.63 15.24
CA PRO A 243 -11.60 1.27 15.73
C PRO A 243 -10.55 0.29 15.23
N LEU A 244 -10.15 -0.65 16.09
CA LEU A 244 -9.23 -1.74 15.74
C LEU A 244 -9.76 -2.53 14.52
N THR A 245 -8.83 -3.13 13.79
CA THR A 245 -9.09 -4.13 12.74
C THR A 245 -8.74 -5.51 13.28
N GLU A 246 -9.17 -6.58 12.60
CA GLU A 246 -8.76 -7.96 12.95
C GLU A 246 -7.23 -8.13 12.96
N SER A 247 -6.52 -7.46 12.05
CA SER A 247 -5.06 -7.47 12.00
C SER A 247 -4.38 -6.73 13.16
N SER A 248 -5.08 -5.78 13.80
CA SER A 248 -4.61 -5.00 14.95
C SER A 248 -5.40 -5.36 16.21
N LEU A 249 -5.91 -6.59 16.29
CA LEU A 249 -6.70 -7.07 17.42
C LEU A 249 -5.84 -8.00 18.27
N THR A 250 -5.10 -7.42 19.22
CA THR A 250 -4.39 -8.18 20.26
C THR A 250 -5.09 -8.02 21.62
N ILE A 251 -4.90 -9.00 22.52
CA ILE A 251 -5.37 -8.90 23.92
C ILE A 251 -4.88 -7.59 24.56
N ARG A 252 -3.65 -7.16 24.25
CA ARG A 252 -3.06 -5.91 24.75
C ARG A 252 -3.78 -4.67 24.21
N GLU A 253 -4.15 -4.65 22.95
CA GLU A 253 -4.88 -3.53 22.32
C GLU A 253 -6.34 -3.47 22.75
N ILE A 254 -6.96 -4.63 23.01
CA ILE A 254 -8.28 -4.70 23.66
C ILE A 254 -8.16 -4.21 25.10
N ALA A 255 -7.14 -4.64 25.83
CA ALA A 255 -6.86 -4.25 27.23
C ALA A 255 -6.31 -2.82 27.39
N ARG A 256 -6.78 -1.86 26.57
CA ARG A 256 -6.62 -0.42 26.84
C ARG A 256 -7.13 -0.08 28.26
N PRO A 257 -6.64 1.02 28.86
CA PRO A 257 -7.09 1.45 30.19
C PRO A 257 -8.63 1.48 30.26
N GLY A 258 -9.20 0.82 31.27
CA GLY A 258 -10.66 0.65 31.43
C GLY A 258 -11.20 -0.75 31.18
N VAL A 259 -10.64 -1.55 30.26
CA VAL A 259 -11.13 -2.94 30.07
C VAL A 259 -10.82 -3.79 31.29
N LEU A 260 -9.60 -3.71 31.81
CA LEU A 260 -9.22 -4.47 33.01
C LEU A 260 -10.15 -4.16 34.19
N ASP A 261 -10.52 -2.89 34.37
CA ASP A 261 -11.45 -2.44 35.41
C ASP A 261 -12.84 -3.08 35.25
N VAL A 262 -13.30 -3.27 34.01
CA VAL A 262 -14.52 -4.03 33.73
C VAL A 262 -14.32 -5.50 34.09
N LEU A 263 -13.24 -6.15 33.66
CA LEU A 263 -13.04 -7.58 33.88
C LEU A 263 -12.91 -7.97 35.35
N VAL A 264 -12.44 -7.05 36.21
CA VAL A 264 -12.29 -7.27 37.66
C VAL A 264 -13.44 -6.67 38.49
N ALA A 265 -14.43 -6.04 37.87
CA ALA A 265 -15.52 -5.40 38.59
C ALA A 265 -16.37 -6.43 39.36
N THR A 266 -16.50 -6.23 40.68
CA THR A 266 -17.25 -7.10 41.58
C THR A 266 -18.49 -6.42 42.17
N CYS A 267 -19.50 -7.22 42.49
CA CYS A 267 -20.68 -6.78 43.22
C CYS A 267 -20.32 -6.31 44.63
N THR A 268 -20.81 -5.13 45.04
CA THR A 268 -20.53 -4.55 46.36
C THR A 268 -21.16 -5.33 47.52
N SER A 269 -22.21 -6.13 47.26
CA SER A 269 -22.92 -6.89 48.29
C SER A 269 -22.39 -8.31 48.50
N CYS A 270 -22.01 -9.02 47.43
CA CYS A 270 -21.60 -10.44 47.52
C CYS A 270 -20.19 -10.73 46.98
N GLY A 271 -19.48 -9.73 46.42
CA GLY A 271 -18.13 -9.89 45.89
C GLY A 271 -18.03 -10.70 44.59
N SER A 272 -19.13 -11.19 44.01
CA SER A 272 -19.09 -11.91 42.73
C SER A 272 -18.75 -10.97 41.57
N LEU A 273 -18.05 -11.47 40.55
CA LEU A 273 -17.80 -10.72 39.31
C LEU A 273 -19.11 -10.28 38.67
N LEU A 274 -19.17 -9.03 38.20
CA LEU A 274 -20.33 -8.46 37.52
C LEU A 274 -20.43 -8.91 36.06
N TYR A 275 -19.28 -9.21 35.44
CA TYR A 275 -19.18 -9.58 34.04
C TYR A 275 -18.37 -10.87 33.88
N ASN A 276 -18.62 -11.61 32.81
CA ASN A 276 -17.80 -12.76 32.44
C ASN A 276 -16.66 -12.27 31.53
N PRO A 277 -15.39 -12.33 31.97
CA PRO A 277 -14.29 -11.76 31.21
C PRO A 277 -14.13 -12.33 29.80
N ALA A 278 -14.22 -13.65 29.65
CA ALA A 278 -14.05 -14.33 28.36
C ALA A 278 -15.19 -13.93 27.40
N ALA A 279 -16.44 -14.03 27.86
CA ALA A 279 -17.59 -13.69 27.03
C ALA A 279 -17.63 -12.21 26.61
N THR A 280 -17.17 -11.30 27.49
CA THR A 280 -17.06 -9.87 27.16
C THR A 280 -16.00 -9.62 26.09
N ILE A 281 -14.83 -10.24 26.20
CA ILE A 281 -13.78 -10.13 25.18
C ILE A 281 -14.27 -10.70 23.85
N ASP A 282 -14.81 -11.93 23.84
CA ASP A 282 -15.29 -12.59 22.62
C ASP A 282 -16.34 -11.75 21.87
N LEU A 283 -17.27 -11.12 22.61
CA LEU A 283 -18.27 -10.24 22.03
C LEU A 283 -17.65 -8.97 21.43
N ILE A 284 -16.67 -8.36 22.11
CA ILE A 284 -15.95 -7.19 21.56
C ILE A 284 -15.23 -7.57 20.27
N VAL A 285 -14.56 -8.74 20.25
CA VAL A 285 -13.89 -9.26 19.04
C VAL A 285 -14.90 -9.47 17.91
N SER A 286 -16.03 -10.12 18.19
CA SER A 286 -17.09 -10.35 17.21
C SER A 286 -17.61 -9.04 16.61
N ILE A 287 -17.87 -8.04 17.45
CA ILE A 287 -18.33 -6.71 17.00
C ILE A 287 -17.29 -6.06 16.07
N ILE A 288 -16.00 -6.13 16.41
CA ILE A 288 -14.93 -5.53 15.62
C ILE A 288 -14.81 -6.21 14.24
N SER A 289 -14.92 -7.54 14.19
CA SER A 289 -14.85 -8.32 12.94
C SER A 289 -16.04 -8.05 12.01
N GLU A 290 -17.21 -7.71 12.56
CA GLU A 290 -18.41 -7.33 11.81
C GLU A 290 -18.36 -5.90 11.22
N LEU A 291 -17.41 -5.06 11.64
CA LEU A 291 -17.31 -3.69 11.13
C LEU A 291 -16.90 -3.68 9.65
N PRO A 292 -17.45 -2.74 8.83
CA PRO A 292 -17.20 -2.72 7.40
C PRO A 292 -15.72 -2.52 7.07
N LYS A 293 -15.21 -3.28 6.08
CA LYS A 293 -13.80 -3.29 5.65
C LYS A 293 -13.57 -2.59 4.31
N THR A 294 -14.62 -2.43 3.52
CA THR A 294 -14.62 -1.78 2.20
C THR A 294 -15.85 -0.88 2.07
N PHE A 295 -15.87 -0.01 1.06
CA PHE A 295 -17.07 0.72 0.68
C PHE A 295 -17.91 -0.13 -0.26
N GLU A 296 -19.22 -0.12 -0.10
CA GLU A 296 -20.12 -0.56 -1.16
C GLU A 296 -19.94 0.37 -2.35
N THR A 297 -19.29 -0.11 -3.40
CA THR A 297 -19.39 0.52 -4.71
C THR A 297 -20.83 0.38 -5.15
N GLN A 298 -21.60 1.48 -5.10
CA GLN A 298 -22.85 1.55 -5.86
C GLN A 298 -22.53 1.14 -7.29
N LYS A 299 -23.12 0.02 -7.72
CA LYS A 299 -23.02 -0.51 -9.08
C LYS A 299 -23.66 0.44 -10.07
#